data_AF-A0A9W5QLJ1-F1
#
_entry.id   AF-A0A9W5QLJ1-F1
#
_cell.length_a   1.000
_cell.length_b   1.000
_cell.length_c   1.000
_cell.angle_alpha   90.00
_cell.angle_beta   90.00
_cell.angle_gamma   90.00
#
_symmetry.space_group_name_H-M   'P 1'
#
loop_
_entity.id
_entity.type
_entity.pdbx_description
1 polymer ?
#
loop_
_entity_poly.entity_id
_entity_poly.type
_entity_poly.pdbx_seq_one_letter_code
_entity_poly.pdbx_strand_id
1 'polypeptide(L)'
;MLYSYGNILAKEGSKTLDVGYMTAYQMIFGSIGLLCIGALQVGVMPFTFSLHALLMLIYLSFLSAAGFCIWNTIMKYNKVGKVSMYMFFIPVFGVLLSSMILGEAIHSFVLLGLACVAAGIIVVNRTPAKQKMEQEKQVA
;
A
#
# COMPACT_ATOMS: atom_id res chain seq x y z
N MET A 1 -7.57 7.60 19.97
CA MET A 1 -8.84 7.30 20.67
C MET A 1 -9.92 6.76 19.72
N LEU A 2 -10.18 7.38 18.55
CA LEU A 2 -11.09 6.78 17.54
C LEU A 2 -10.63 5.40 17.02
N TYR A 3 -9.32 5.24 16.81
CA TYR A 3 -8.71 4.03 16.25
C TYR A 3 -8.92 2.76 17.10
N SER A 4 -8.99 2.93 18.42
CA SER A 4 -9.17 1.84 19.39
C SER A 4 -10.64 1.41 19.53
N TYR A 5 -11.59 2.35 19.38
CA TYR A 5 -13.03 2.04 19.44
C TYR A 5 -13.51 1.31 18.17
N GLY A 6 -13.00 1.71 17.00
CA GLY A 6 -13.27 1.03 15.72
C GLY A 6 -12.74 -0.41 15.70
N ASN A 7 -11.60 -0.66 16.36
CA ASN A 7 -11.03 -2.01 16.46
C ASN A 7 -11.88 -2.96 17.31
N ILE A 8 -12.57 -2.47 18.35
CA ILE A 8 -13.43 -3.30 19.21
C ILE A 8 -14.73 -3.68 18.51
N LEU A 9 -15.35 -2.73 17.79
CA LEU A 9 -16.54 -2.98 16.96
C LEU A 9 -16.24 -3.89 15.75
N ALA A 10 -15.08 -3.72 15.12
CA ALA A 10 -14.63 -4.61 14.04
C ALA A 10 -14.38 -6.04 14.57
N LYS A 11 -13.87 -6.20 15.79
CA LYS A 11 -13.54 -7.52 16.36
C LYS A 11 -14.75 -8.42 16.59
N GLU A 12 -15.93 -7.85 16.80
CA GLU A 12 -17.20 -8.59 16.94
C GLU A 12 -17.76 -9.05 15.58
N GLY A 13 -17.51 -8.31 14.49
CA GLY A 13 -17.94 -8.67 13.12
C GLY A 13 -16.90 -9.42 12.27
N SER A 14 -15.60 -9.32 12.60
CA SER A 14 -14.48 -9.79 11.74
C SER A 14 -14.01 -11.22 12.00
N LYS A 15 -14.70 -12.02 12.81
CA LYS A 15 -14.32 -13.42 13.04
C LYS A 15 -14.47 -14.33 11.80
N THR A 16 -15.06 -13.85 10.70
CA THR A 16 -15.32 -14.64 9.47
C THR A 16 -15.08 -13.91 8.15
N LEU A 17 -14.59 -12.67 8.14
CA LEU A 17 -14.49 -11.88 6.91
C LEU A 17 -13.15 -12.10 6.18
N ASP A 18 -13.24 -12.58 4.94
CA ASP A 18 -12.10 -12.66 4.03
C ASP A 18 -11.45 -11.29 3.79
N VAL A 19 -10.15 -11.29 3.49
CA VAL A 19 -9.32 -10.08 3.28
C VAL A 19 -9.95 -9.13 2.26
N GLY A 20 -10.65 -9.68 1.27
CA GLY A 20 -11.38 -8.93 0.25
C GLY A 20 -12.47 -8.05 0.85
N TYR A 21 -13.25 -8.53 1.81
CA TYR A 21 -14.32 -7.75 2.44
C TYR A 21 -13.75 -6.57 3.24
N MET A 22 -12.67 -6.80 3.99
CA MET A 22 -12.06 -5.74 4.81
C MET A 22 -11.46 -4.63 3.93
N THR A 23 -10.85 -5.02 2.81
CA THR A 23 -10.33 -4.09 1.80
C THR A 23 -11.46 -3.31 1.11
N ALA A 24 -12.57 -3.97 0.80
CA ALA A 24 -13.74 -3.34 0.19
C ALA A 24 -14.35 -2.26 1.09
N TYR A 25 -14.52 -2.54 2.39
CA TYR A 25 -15.00 -1.53 3.34
C TYR A 25 -14.08 -0.31 3.42
N GLN A 26 -12.75 -0.52 3.51
CA GLN A 26 -11.78 0.57 3.48
C GLN A 26 -11.90 1.44 2.22
N MET A 27 -12.04 0.82 1.05
CA MET A 27 -12.19 1.51 -0.23
C MET A 27 -13.49 2.31 -0.31
N ILE A 28 -14.61 1.75 0.18
CA ILE A 28 -15.92 2.42 0.20
C ILE A 28 -15.90 3.63 1.14
N PHE A 29 -15.38 3.48 2.36
CA PHE A 29 -15.30 4.62 3.27
C PHE A 29 -14.37 5.73 2.74
N GLY A 30 -13.25 5.35 2.13
CA GLY A 30 -12.34 6.30 1.48
C GLY A 30 -12.98 7.03 0.30
N SER A 31 -13.70 6.30 -0.58
CA SER A 31 -14.32 6.88 -1.77
C SER A 31 -15.49 7.80 -1.42
N ILE A 32 -16.33 7.44 -0.45
CA ILE A 32 -17.41 8.29 0.05
C ILE A 32 -16.84 9.61 0.59
N GLY A 33 -15.79 9.55 1.42
CA GLY A 33 -15.14 10.74 1.95
C GLY A 33 -14.59 11.65 0.85
N LEU A 34 -13.89 11.08 -0.14
CA LEU A 34 -13.36 11.83 -1.27
C LEU A 34 -14.48 12.42 -2.16
N LEU A 35 -15.57 11.69 -2.38
CA LEU A 35 -16.74 12.20 -3.12
C LEU A 35 -17.40 13.38 -2.40
N CYS A 36 -17.59 13.30 -1.09
CA CYS A 36 -18.15 14.41 -0.30
C CYS A 36 -17.26 15.65 -0.38
N ILE A 37 -15.94 15.51 -0.19
CA ILE A 37 -15.00 16.63 -0.26
C ILE A 37 -14.96 17.22 -1.68
N GLY A 38 -14.89 16.36 -2.70
CA GLY A 38 -14.89 16.78 -4.10
C GLY A 38 -16.16 17.53 -4.48
N ALA A 39 -17.33 17.05 -4.03
CA ALA A 39 -18.62 17.71 -4.26
C ALA A 39 -18.70 19.09 -3.59
N LEU A 40 -18.12 19.27 -2.40
CA LEU A 40 -18.11 20.54 -1.69
C LEU A 40 -17.12 21.56 -2.30
N GLN A 41 -15.98 21.12 -2.84
CA GLN A 41 -14.97 22.02 -3.41
C GLN A 41 -15.21 22.38 -4.87
N VAL A 42 -15.61 21.42 -5.70
CA VAL A 42 -15.66 21.57 -7.17
C VAL A 42 -17.08 21.41 -7.72
N GLY A 43 -18.05 21.00 -6.89
CA GLY A 43 -19.42 20.69 -7.29
C GLY A 43 -19.60 19.22 -7.69
N VAL A 44 -20.85 18.81 -7.93
CA VAL A 44 -21.22 17.39 -8.13
C VAL A 44 -20.79 16.85 -9.50
N MET A 45 -20.78 17.70 -10.54
CA MET A 45 -20.39 17.33 -11.91
C MET A 45 -19.65 18.45 -12.65
N PRO A 46 -18.40 18.75 -12.29
CA PRO A 46 -17.55 19.69 -13.05
C PRO A 46 -16.86 19.04 -14.26
N PHE A 47 -17.02 17.73 -14.47
CA PHE A 47 -16.33 16.97 -15.51
C PHE A 47 -17.25 16.67 -16.70
N THR A 48 -16.69 16.67 -17.91
CA THR A 48 -17.36 16.11 -19.08
C THR A 48 -17.21 14.60 -19.10
N PHE A 49 -18.33 13.88 -19.19
CA PHE A 49 -18.32 12.42 -19.34
C PHE A 49 -17.77 12.03 -20.72
N SER A 50 -16.47 11.77 -20.78
CA SER A 50 -15.81 11.17 -21.94
C SER A 50 -15.60 9.68 -21.69
N LEU A 51 -15.77 8.87 -22.74
CA LEU A 51 -15.47 7.43 -22.68
C LEU A 51 -14.03 7.18 -22.21
N HIS A 52 -13.08 8.04 -22.62
CA HIS A 52 -11.69 7.97 -22.20
C HIS A 52 -11.52 8.17 -20.68
N ALA A 53 -12.25 9.12 -20.10
CA ALA A 53 -12.20 9.37 -18.65
C ALA A 53 -12.78 8.19 -17.85
N LEU A 54 -13.87 7.59 -18.34
CA LEU A 54 -14.45 6.40 -17.72
C LEU A 54 -13.48 5.21 -17.76
N LEU A 55 -12.83 4.96 -18.90
CA LEU A 55 -11.85 3.89 -19.05
C LEU A 55 -10.64 4.09 -18.11
N MET A 56 -10.13 5.31 -18.00
CA MET A 56 -9.03 5.62 -17.07
C MET A 56 -9.44 5.42 -15.61
N LEU A 57 -10.68 5.80 -15.25
CA LEU A 57 -11.20 5.62 -13.90
C LEU A 57 -11.37 4.13 -13.54
N ILE A 58 -11.89 3.32 -14.46
CA ILE A 58 -11.99 1.86 -14.27
C ILE A 58 -10.59 1.25 -14.17
N TYR A 59 -9.65 1.69 -15.01
CA TYR A 59 -8.27 1.20 -14.98
C TYR A 59 -7.58 1.49 -13.64
N LEU A 60 -7.61 2.74 -13.15
CA LEU A 60 -7.01 3.12 -11.87
C LEU A 60 -7.72 2.46 -10.67
N SER A 61 -9.05 2.37 -10.69
CA SER A 61 -9.80 1.76 -9.59
C SER A 61 -9.52 0.26 -9.46
N PHE A 62 -9.44 -0.46 -10.59
CA PHE A 62 -9.05 -1.86 -10.60
C PHE A 62 -7.61 -2.06 -10.12
N LEU A 63 -6.67 -1.25 -10.61
CA LEU A 63 -5.26 -1.32 -10.21
C LEU A 63 -5.10 -1.09 -8.70
N SER A 64 -5.81 -0.11 -8.15
CA SER A 64 -5.85 0.17 -6.71
C SER A 64 -6.43 -1.01 -5.92
N ALA A 65 -7.63 -1.49 -6.29
CA ALA A 65 -8.29 -2.59 -5.60
C ALA A 65 -7.44 -3.87 -5.58
N ALA A 66 -6.83 -4.22 -6.72
CA ALA A 66 -5.93 -5.36 -6.83
C ALA A 66 -4.69 -5.19 -5.95
N GLY A 67 -4.04 -4.02 -5.98
CA GLY A 67 -2.86 -3.72 -5.17
C GLY A 67 -3.14 -3.81 -3.67
N PHE A 68 -4.21 -3.19 -3.19
CA PHE A 68 -4.60 -3.25 -1.78
C PHE A 68 -5.02 -4.66 -1.36
N CYS A 69 -5.70 -5.42 -2.22
CA CYS A 69 -6.08 -6.80 -1.92
C CYS A 69 -4.84 -7.70 -1.76
N ILE A 70 -3.87 -7.60 -2.67
CA ILE A 70 -2.59 -8.31 -2.58
C ILE A 70 -1.84 -7.91 -1.32
N TRP A 71 -1.71 -6.60 -1.06
CA TRP A 71 -1.03 -6.06 0.11
C TRP A 71 -1.64 -6.58 1.42
N ASN A 72 -2.96 -6.44 1.57
CA ASN A 72 -3.68 -6.88 2.77
C ASN A 72 -3.62 -8.40 2.94
N THR A 73 -3.61 -9.15 1.84
CA THR A 73 -3.46 -10.62 1.87
C THR A 73 -2.06 -10.98 2.35
N ILE A 74 -1.01 -10.38 1.78
CA ILE A 74 0.37 -10.62 2.20
C ILE A 74 0.55 -10.30 3.68
N MET A 75 -0.02 -9.19 4.18
CA MET A 75 0.03 -8.83 5.60
C MET A 75 -0.71 -9.82 6.51
N LYS A 76 -1.81 -10.43 6.06
CA LYS A 76 -2.53 -11.45 6.84
C LYS A 76 -1.69 -12.70 7.06
N TYR A 77 -0.90 -13.11 6.06
CA TYR A 77 -0.15 -14.38 6.10
C TYR A 77 1.33 -14.23 6.47
N ASN A 78 1.91 -13.02 6.46
CA ASN A 78 3.33 -12.79 6.73
C ASN A 78 3.58 -11.79 7.86
N LYS A 79 4.66 -11.97 8.63
CA LYS A 79 5.12 -11.00 9.63
C LYS A 79 5.39 -9.65 8.94
N VAL A 80 4.78 -8.58 9.46
CA VAL A 80 4.85 -7.21 8.91
C VAL A 80 6.27 -6.79 8.53
N GLY A 81 7.28 -7.18 9.30
CA GLY A 81 8.69 -6.86 9.00
C GLY A 81 9.22 -7.44 7.67
N LYS A 82 8.75 -8.61 7.22
CA LYS A 82 9.12 -9.13 5.89
C LYS A 82 8.41 -8.37 4.77
N VAL A 83 7.19 -7.91 5.03
CA VAL A 83 6.39 -7.14 4.06
C VAL A 83 6.98 -5.74 3.85
N SER A 84 7.49 -5.11 4.92
CA SER A 84 8.18 -3.82 4.85
C SER A 84 9.41 -3.84 3.94
N MET A 85 10.06 -5.00 3.75
CA MET A 85 11.18 -5.10 2.82
C MET A 85 10.76 -4.88 1.35
N TYR A 86 9.52 -5.26 0.98
CA TYR A 86 9.00 -5.02 -0.37
C TYR A 86 8.79 -3.54 -0.67
N MET A 87 8.55 -2.70 0.36
CA MET A 87 8.38 -1.26 0.16
C MET A 87 9.65 -0.59 -0.37
N PHE A 88 10.83 -1.14 -0.06
CA PHE A 88 12.08 -0.61 -0.60
C PHE A 88 12.29 -0.90 -2.09
N PHE A 89 11.53 -1.84 -2.67
CA PHE A 89 11.55 -2.06 -4.11
C PHE A 89 10.67 -1.06 -4.87
N ILE A 90 9.76 -0.35 -4.20
CA ILE A 90 8.85 0.63 -4.84
C ILE A 90 9.65 1.71 -5.60
N PRO A 91 10.67 2.37 -5.01
CA PRO A 91 11.46 3.36 -5.73
C PRO A 91 12.27 2.75 -6.88
N VAL A 92 12.78 1.53 -6.72
CA VAL A 92 13.59 0.83 -7.73
C VAL A 92 12.75 0.55 -8.97
N PHE A 93 11.59 -0.10 -8.81
CA PHE A 93 10.67 -0.35 -9.91
C PHE A 93 10.08 0.95 -10.46
N GLY A 94 9.82 1.95 -9.61
CA GLY A 94 9.35 3.26 -10.04
C GLY A 94 10.31 3.93 -11.03
N VAL A 95 11.60 4.00 -10.71
CA VAL A 95 12.63 4.57 -11.60
C VAL A 95 12.81 3.73 -12.86
N LEU A 96 12.87 2.41 -12.74
CA LEU A 96 13.04 1.50 -13.88
C LEU A 96 11.88 1.62 -14.86
N LEU A 97 10.64 1.52 -14.37
CA LEU A 97 9.44 1.65 -15.20
C LEU A 97 9.30 3.06 -15.76
N SER A 98 9.63 4.09 -14.99
CA SER A 98 9.61 5.48 -15.49
C SER A 98 10.62 5.68 -16.61
N SER A 99 11.85 5.19 -16.48
CA SER A 99 12.86 5.28 -17.55
C SER A 99 12.47 4.44 -18.77
N MET A 100 11.88 3.25 -18.58
CA MET A 100 11.46 2.39 -19.69
C MET A 100 10.24 2.92 -20.44
N ILE A 101 9.22 3.42 -19.73
CA ILE A 101 7.96 3.90 -20.34
C ILE A 101 8.14 5.31 -20.90
N LEU A 102 8.82 6.20 -20.17
CA LEU A 102 8.97 7.61 -20.53
C LEU A 102 10.25 7.88 -21.34
N GLY A 103 11.21 6.94 -21.34
CA GLY A 103 12.48 7.07 -22.06
C GLY A 103 13.48 8.03 -21.42
N GLU A 104 13.26 8.46 -20.18
CA GLU A 104 14.10 9.46 -19.53
C GLU A 104 15.47 8.90 -19.12
N ALA A 105 16.51 9.71 -19.33
CA ALA A 105 17.87 9.41 -18.90
C ALA A 105 17.97 9.50 -17.37
N ILE A 106 18.46 8.42 -16.75
CA ILE A 106 18.61 8.35 -15.29
C ILE A 106 19.72 9.30 -14.85
N HIS A 107 19.33 10.40 -14.20
CA HIS A 107 20.27 11.40 -13.69
C HIS A 107 21.02 10.88 -12.45
N SER A 108 22.24 11.38 -12.20
CA SER A 108 23.10 10.94 -11.09
C SER A 108 22.46 11.08 -9.70
N PHE A 109 21.53 12.03 -9.53
CA PHE A 109 20.77 12.21 -8.28
C PHE A 109 19.81 11.05 -8.01
N VAL A 110 19.23 10.46 -9.06
CA VAL A 110 18.36 9.28 -8.94
C VAL A 110 19.18 8.07 -8.51
N LEU A 111 20.41 7.94 -9.02
CA LEU A 111 21.36 6.92 -8.59
C LEU A 111 21.71 7.05 -7.10
N LEU A 112 21.96 8.28 -6.63
CA LEU A 112 22.20 8.57 -5.21
C LEU A 112 20.98 8.23 -4.33
N GLY A 113 19.77 8.54 -4.79
CA GLY A 113 18.53 8.15 -4.13
C GLY A 113 18.39 6.63 -4.02
N LEU A 114 18.66 5.90 -5.11
CA LEU A 114 18.68 4.44 -5.14
C LEU A 114 19.73 3.86 -4.17
N ALA A 115 20.93 4.45 -4.11
CA ALA A 115 21.97 4.04 -3.18
C ALA A 115 21.53 4.24 -1.71
N CYS A 116 20.84 5.34 -1.41
CA CYS A 116 20.28 5.61 -0.09
C CYS A 116 19.19 4.59 0.30
N VAL A 117 18.30 4.25 -0.64
CA VAL A 117 17.28 3.19 -0.44
C VAL A 117 17.97 1.84 -0.20
N ALA A 118 18.98 1.49 -0.98
CA ALA A 118 19.76 0.27 -0.79
C ALA A 118 20.44 0.23 0.60
N ALA A 119 21.01 1.35 1.05
CA ALA A 119 21.57 1.46 2.40
C ALA A 119 20.49 1.28 3.48
N GLY A 120 19.30 1.86 3.29
CA GLY A 120 18.14 1.67 4.17
C GLY A 120 17.70 0.20 4.28
N ILE A 121 17.68 -0.53 3.17
CA ILE A 121 17.41 -1.99 3.15
C ILE A 121 18.44 -2.72 4.00
N ILE A 122 19.73 -2.43 3.82
CA ILE A 122 20.82 -3.09 4.55
C ILE A 122 20.69 -2.85 6.06
N VAL A 123 20.38 -1.62 6.47
CA VAL A 123 20.22 -1.26 7.90
C VAL A 123 19.00 -1.96 8.51
N VAL A 124 17.86 -2.01 7.80
CA VAL A 124 16.63 -2.64 8.30
C VAL A 124 16.70 -4.17 8.28
N ASN A 125 17.40 -4.76 7.30
CA ASN A 125 17.58 -6.21 7.21
C ASN A 125 18.66 -6.72 8.19
N ARG A 126 19.48 -5.83 8.78
CA ARG A 126 20.28 -6.16 9.96
C ARG A 126 19.38 -6.32 11.18
N THR A 127 18.68 -7.45 11.24
CA THR A 127 18.02 -7.90 12.47
C THR A 127 19.09 -8.11 13.54
N PRO A 128 19.02 -7.47 14.72
CA PRO A 128 19.91 -7.80 15.82
C PRO A 128 19.70 -9.28 16.17
N ALA A 129 20.78 -10.05 16.23
CA ALA A 129 20.83 -11.48 16.55
C ALA A 129 20.10 -11.88 17.87
N LYS A 130 19.67 -10.88 18.65
CA LYS A 130 18.96 -11.01 19.92
C LYS A 130 17.58 -11.68 19.79
N GLN A 131 16.86 -11.51 18.68
CA GLN A 131 15.52 -12.12 18.50
C GLN A 131 15.54 -13.62 18.15
N LYS A 132 16.66 -14.16 17.64
CA LYS A 132 16.80 -15.61 17.40
C LYS A 132 16.94 -16.40 18.71
N MET A 133 17.63 -15.83 19.70
CA MET A 133 17.89 -16.50 20.99
C MET A 133 16.64 -16.64 21.88
N GLU A 134 15.66 -15.73 21.76
CA GLU A 134 14.41 -15.81 22.53
C GLU A 134 13.40 -16.82 21.97
N GLN A 135 13.49 -17.16 20.68
CA GLN A 135 12.65 -18.22 20.09
C GLN A 135 13.17 -19.63 20.40
N GLU A 136 14.49 -19.84 20.50
CA GLU A 136 15.04 -21.15 20.90
C GLU A 136 14.79 -21.48 22.39
N LYS A 137 14.70 -20.48 23.27
CA LYS A 137 14.39 -20.69 24.70
C LYS A 137 12.92 -20.97 25.04
N GLN A 138 11.99 -20.76 24.11
CA GLN A 138 10.57 -21.10 24.30
C GLN A 138 10.21 -22.47 23.72
N VAL A 139 11.11 -23.10 22.98
CA VAL A 139 10.91 -24.41 22.33
C VAL A 139 11.76 -25.51 22.98
N ALA A 140 12.78 -25.14 23.77
CA ALA A 140 13.57 -26.03 24.64
C ALA A 140 13.10 -25.93 26.09
#